data_AF-A0A8J7ABC0-F1
#
_entry.id   AF-A0A8J7ABC0-F1
#
_cell.length_a   1.000
_cell.length_b   1.000
_cell.length_c   1.000
_cell.angle_alpha   90.00
_cell.angle_beta   90.00
_cell.angle_gamma   90.00
#
_symmetry.space_group_name_H-M   'P 1'
#
loop_
_entity.id
_entity.type
_entity.pdbx_description
1 polymer ?
#
loop_
_entity_poly.entity_id
_entity_poly.type
_entity_poly.pdbx_seq_one_letter_code
_entity_poly.pdbx_strand_id
1 'polypeptide(L)'
;MKTAEKLAAGWLLTLGFMFVTLSVSAVLEKNATNNVSVYPKDEYDFPAPNPTYEDDNTAVGGLVFGVPTLILGGWLALGLYSQSRQQKKALNQQASDRLQSVFYEMLEENNGRMTVLGFAMQSQLPAADARQYLDKKAKEFNANFKVSEEGAVLYHFEI
;
A
#
# COMPACT_ATOMS: atom_id res chain seq x y z
N MET A 1 5.91 -7.57 -27.39
CA MET A 1 5.87 -6.09 -27.31
C MET A 1 5.47 -5.58 -25.90
N LYS A 2 5.95 -6.18 -24.79
CA LYS A 2 5.53 -5.82 -23.40
C LYS A 2 6.62 -5.15 -22.55
N THR A 3 7.79 -4.86 -23.12
CA THR A 3 8.96 -4.34 -22.41
C THR A 3 9.13 -2.83 -22.57
N ALA A 4 8.60 -2.23 -23.65
CA ALA A 4 8.69 -0.80 -23.91
C ALA A 4 7.87 0.04 -22.91
N GLU A 5 6.68 -0.45 -22.52
CA GLU A 5 5.79 0.26 -21.58
C GLU A 5 6.39 0.38 -20.17
N LYS A 6 7.15 -0.63 -19.74
CA LYS A 6 7.81 -0.64 -18.42
C LYS A 6 9.02 0.30 -18.34
N LEU A 7 9.69 0.55 -19.46
CA LEU A 7 10.83 1.46 -19.52
C LEU A 7 10.36 2.93 -19.56
N ALA A 8 9.25 3.20 -20.23
CA ALA A 8 8.65 4.54 -20.27
C ALA A 8 8.20 5.01 -18.88
N ALA A 9 7.63 4.13 -18.06
CA ALA A 9 7.22 4.45 -16.70
C ALA A 9 8.41 4.83 -15.79
N GLY A 10 9.56 4.16 -15.96
CA GLY A 10 10.79 4.48 -15.23
C GLY A 10 11.39 5.84 -15.63
N TRP A 11 11.34 6.19 -16.92
CA TRP A 11 11.83 7.47 -17.43
C TRP A 11 10.90 8.66 -17.11
N LEU A 12 9.59 8.45 -17.06
CA LEU A 12 8.65 9.50 -16.65
C LEU A 12 8.79 9.86 -15.17
N LEU A 13 9.13 8.89 -14.31
CA LEU A 13 9.32 9.14 -12.89
C LEU A 13 10.58 9.96 -12.60
N THR A 14 11.66 9.73 -13.34
CA THR A 14 12.90 10.52 -13.20
C THR A 14 12.73 11.94 -13.75
N LEU A 15 12.05 12.12 -14.90
CA LEU A 15 11.71 13.44 -15.45
C LEU A 15 10.76 14.24 -14.53
N GLY A 16 9.75 13.57 -13.96
CA GLY A 16 8.84 14.20 -13.00
C GLY A 16 9.55 14.66 -11.72
N PHE A 17 10.49 13.87 -11.19
CA PHE A 17 11.26 14.23 -10.01
C PHE A 17 12.18 15.45 -10.25
N MET A 18 12.80 15.54 -11.42
CA MET A 18 13.69 16.66 -11.77
C MET A 18 12.94 18.01 -11.80
N PHE A 19 11.68 18.02 -12.21
CA PHE A 19 10.83 19.22 -12.20
C PHE A 19 10.44 19.66 -10.78
N VAL A 20 10.19 18.70 -9.89
CA VAL A 20 9.89 18.98 -8.47
C VAL A 20 11.11 19.56 -7.76
N THR A 21 12.32 19.07 -8.04
CA THR A 21 13.55 19.59 -7.40
C THR A 21 13.86 21.03 -7.80
N LEU A 22 13.59 21.45 -9.04
CA LEU A 22 13.78 22.84 -9.47
C LEU A 22 12.73 23.79 -8.89
N SER A 23 11.50 23.33 -8.65
CA SER A 23 10.42 24.14 -8.09
C SER A 23 10.61 24.46 -6.60
N VAL A 24 11.24 23.56 -5.84
CA VAL A 24 11.48 23.77 -4.40
C VAL A 24 12.57 24.83 -4.17
N SER A 25 13.61 24.89 -5.02
CA SER A 25 14.70 25.87 -4.89
C SER A 25 14.20 27.31 -4.98
N ALA A 26 13.27 27.59 -5.91
CA ALA A 26 12.72 28.94 -6.11
C ALA A 26 11.88 29.42 -4.91
N VAL A 27 11.17 28.51 -4.24
CA VAL A 27 10.36 28.84 -3.05
C VAL A 27 11.26 29.03 -1.82
N LEU A 28 12.35 28.25 -1.71
CA LEU A 28 13.33 28.40 -0.64
C LEU A 28 14.12 29.70 -0.76
N GLU A 29 14.48 30.10 -1.98
CA GLU A 29 15.16 31.37 -2.24
C GLU A 29 14.26 32.57 -1.90
N LYS A 30 12.97 32.53 -2.29
CA LYS A 30 11.98 33.57 -1.91
C LYS A 30 11.80 33.72 -0.40
N ASN A 31 11.86 32.63 0.37
CA ASN A 31 11.73 32.68 1.83
C ASN A 31 13.04 33.06 2.56
N ALA A 32 14.20 32.85 1.93
CA ALA A 32 15.50 33.18 2.51
C ALA A 32 15.91 34.65 2.31
N THR A 33 15.31 35.36 1.34
CA THR A 33 15.57 36.81 1.13
C THR A 33 14.57 37.72 1.86
N ASN A 34 13.50 37.17 2.43
CA ASN A 34 12.42 37.96 3.04
C ASN A 34 12.72 38.46 4.48
N ASN A 35 13.94 38.25 5.00
CA ASN A 35 14.27 38.61 6.37
C ASN A 35 15.53 39.47 6.54
N VAL A 36 16.09 40.08 5.49
CA VAL A 36 17.12 41.12 5.65
C VAL A 36 17.04 42.19 4.57
N SER A 37 16.46 43.35 4.91
CA SER A 37 16.98 44.65 4.48
C SER A 37 16.44 45.76 5.38
N VAL A 38 17.20 46.10 6.42
CA VAL A 38 17.06 47.38 7.12
C VAL A 38 17.90 48.38 6.33
N TYR A 39 17.27 49.28 5.58
CA TYR A 39 17.95 50.40 4.94
C TYR A 39 17.87 51.63 5.87
N PRO A 40 18.99 52.30 6.21
CA PRO A 40 18.94 53.58 6.90
C PRO A 40 18.37 54.64 5.95
N LYS A 41 17.53 55.52 6.51
CA LYS A 41 16.82 56.58 5.81
C LYS A 41 17.76 57.78 5.63
N ASP A 42 18.37 57.88 4.46
CA ASP A 42 19.13 59.07 4.06
C ASP A 42 18.35 59.85 3.01
N GLU A 43 18.19 61.13 3.30
CA GLU A 43 17.33 62.10 2.62
C GLU A 43 18.01 62.66 1.38
N TYR A 44 17.72 62.10 0.20
CA TYR A 44 17.92 62.75 -1.09
C TYR A 44 16.77 62.41 -2.05
N ASP A 45 16.03 63.44 -2.45
CA ASP A 45 14.87 63.38 -3.33
C ASP A 45 15.31 63.15 -4.79
N PHE A 46 15.14 61.92 -5.28
CA PHE A 46 15.13 61.62 -6.71
C PHE A 46 13.71 61.16 -7.07
N PRO A 47 12.99 61.82 -8.01
CA PRO A 47 11.67 61.35 -8.40
C PRO A 47 11.80 60.00 -9.11
N ALA A 48 11.41 58.94 -8.41
CA ALA A 48 11.39 57.58 -8.93
C ALA A 48 10.37 57.46 -10.08
N PRO A 49 10.72 56.80 -11.20
CA PRO A 49 9.74 56.48 -12.24
C PRO A 49 8.75 55.47 -11.67
N ASN A 50 7.46 55.80 -11.71
CA ASN A 50 6.34 54.99 -11.22
C ASN A 50 6.47 53.51 -11.66
N PRO A 51 6.72 52.55 -10.74
CA PRO A 51 6.57 51.14 -11.07
C PRO A 51 5.10 50.75 -10.87
N THR A 52 4.29 50.97 -11.90
CA THR A 52 2.97 50.35 -11.98
C THR A 52 3.13 48.96 -12.59
N TYR A 53 3.45 47.96 -11.77
CA TYR A 53 3.27 46.55 -12.12
C TYR A 53 2.82 45.79 -10.87
N GLU A 54 1.54 45.43 -10.83
CA GLU A 54 0.93 44.50 -9.89
C GLU A 54 1.66 43.15 -9.93
N ASP A 55 2.32 42.79 -8.84
CA ASP A 55 2.99 41.51 -8.62
C ASP A 55 1.98 40.49 -8.03
N ASP A 56 1.02 40.04 -8.84
CA ASP A 56 0.00 39.06 -8.42
C ASP A 56 -0.06 37.80 -9.30
N ASN A 57 0.93 37.60 -10.18
CA ASN A 57 0.84 36.60 -11.24
C ASN A 57 1.73 35.35 -11.01
N THR A 58 2.69 35.42 -10.10
CA THR A 58 3.67 34.34 -9.87
C THR A 58 3.08 33.20 -9.01
N ALA A 59 2.11 33.50 -8.15
CA ALA A 59 1.40 32.48 -7.37
C ALA A 59 0.33 31.73 -8.19
N VAL A 60 -0.24 32.36 -9.21
CA VAL A 60 -1.32 31.80 -10.05
C VAL A 60 -0.77 30.73 -11.01
N GLY A 61 0.48 30.87 -11.49
CA GLY A 61 1.10 29.90 -12.40
C GLY A 61 1.26 28.48 -11.81
N GLY A 62 1.47 28.37 -10.49
CA GLY A 62 1.58 27.08 -9.81
C GLY A 62 0.25 26.33 -9.67
N LEU A 63 -0.88 27.05 -9.62
CA LEU A 63 -2.22 26.46 -9.50
C LEU A 63 -2.69 25.81 -10.80
N VAL A 64 -2.37 26.40 -11.95
CA VAL A 64 -2.83 25.92 -13.27
C VAL A 64 -2.21 24.57 -13.65
N PHE A 65 -0.95 24.33 -13.28
CA PHE A 65 -0.27 23.04 -13.56
C PHE A 65 -0.27 22.06 -12.39
N GLY A 66 -0.37 22.54 -11.14
CA GLY A 66 -0.35 21.69 -9.95
C GLY A 66 -1.68 20.96 -9.71
N VAL A 67 -2.82 21.65 -9.87
CA VAL A 67 -4.12 21.05 -9.55
C VAL A 67 -4.50 19.89 -10.49
N PRO A 68 -4.35 19.99 -11.83
CA PRO A 68 -4.70 18.88 -12.72
C PRO A 68 -3.82 17.65 -12.52
N THR A 69 -2.52 17.84 -12.22
CA THR A 69 -1.57 16.74 -12.02
C THR A 69 -1.83 16.00 -10.72
N LEU A 70 -2.24 16.68 -9.66
CA LEU A 70 -2.63 16.06 -8.39
C LEU A 70 -3.90 15.22 -8.52
N ILE A 71 -4.90 15.67 -9.30
CA ILE A 71 -6.13 14.91 -9.53
C ILE A 71 -5.82 13.62 -10.28
N LEU A 72 -5.05 13.70 -11.37
CA LEU A 72 -4.67 12.53 -12.16
C LEU A 72 -3.76 11.57 -11.37
N GLY A 73 -2.77 12.11 -10.65
CA GLY A 73 -1.87 11.32 -9.81
C GLY A 73 -2.60 10.64 -8.66
N GLY A 74 -3.50 11.36 -7.98
CA GLY A 74 -4.33 10.83 -6.90
C GLY A 74 -5.28 9.73 -7.38
N TRP A 75 -5.94 9.92 -8.54
CA TRP A 75 -6.84 8.91 -9.11
C TRP A 75 -6.09 7.63 -9.50
N LEU A 76 -4.93 7.76 -10.15
CA LEU A 76 -4.09 6.62 -10.50
C LEU A 76 -3.58 5.88 -9.26
N ALA A 77 -3.13 6.61 -8.23
CA ALA A 77 -2.66 6.01 -6.98
C ALA A 77 -3.76 5.21 -6.28
N LEU A 78 -4.98 5.75 -6.21
CA LEU A 78 -6.14 5.04 -5.64
C LEU A 78 -6.55 3.83 -6.48
N GLY A 79 -6.54 3.95 -7.81
CA GLY A 79 -6.82 2.86 -8.73
C GLY A 79 -5.87 1.67 -8.53
N LEU A 80 -4.56 1.93 -8.52
CA LEU A 80 -3.53 0.90 -8.28
C LEU A 80 -3.63 0.29 -6.88
N TYR A 81 -3.95 1.10 -5.87
CA TYR A 81 -4.15 0.62 -4.50
C TYR A 81 -5.31 -0.38 -4.40
N SER A 82 -6.42 -0.08 -5.08
CA SER A 82 -7.60 -0.96 -5.11
C SER A 82 -7.31 -2.30 -5.81
N GLN A 83 -6.59 -2.26 -6.93
CA GLN A 83 -6.23 -3.45 -7.71
C GLN A 83 -5.26 -4.37 -6.94
N SER A 84 -4.30 -3.79 -6.21
CA SER A 84 -3.38 -4.54 -5.35
C SER A 84 -4.14 -5.32 -4.26
N ARG A 85 -5.19 -4.72 -3.67
CA ARG A 85 -6.04 -5.41 -2.70
C ARG A 85 -6.86 -6.53 -3.35
N GLN A 86 -7.36 -6.35 -4.57
CA GLN A 86 -8.13 -7.38 -5.27
C GLN A 86 -7.27 -8.60 -5.62
N GLN A 87 -6.03 -8.41 -6.09
CA GLN A 87 -5.12 -9.51 -6.39
C GLN A 87 -4.74 -10.29 -5.12
N LYS A 88 -4.47 -9.59 -4.01
CA LYS A 88 -4.22 -10.24 -2.71
C LYS A 88 -5.44 -11.02 -2.22
N LYS A 89 -6.65 -10.49 -2.40
CA LYS A 89 -7.89 -11.20 -2.06
C LYS A 89 -8.07 -12.47 -2.87
N ALA A 90 -7.88 -12.41 -4.19
CA ALA A 90 -8.00 -13.58 -5.06
C ALA A 90 -6.98 -14.68 -4.72
N LEU A 91 -5.73 -14.30 -4.43
CA LEU A 91 -4.70 -15.25 -4.02
C LEU A 91 -5.01 -15.89 -2.66
N ASN A 92 -5.45 -15.08 -1.69
CA ASN A 92 -5.85 -15.57 -0.37
C ASN A 92 -7.12 -16.45 -0.43
N GLN A 93 -8.06 -16.11 -1.32
CA GLN A 93 -9.26 -16.92 -1.57
C GLN A 93 -8.87 -18.28 -2.14
N GLN A 94 -8.03 -18.31 -3.17
CA GLN A 94 -7.57 -19.57 -3.76
C GLN A 94 -6.83 -20.45 -2.74
N ALA A 95 -5.99 -19.85 -1.89
CA ALA A 95 -5.33 -20.57 -0.81
C ALA A 95 -6.35 -21.10 0.21
N SER A 96 -7.32 -20.29 0.61
CA SER A 96 -8.39 -20.68 1.53
C SER A 96 -9.26 -21.82 0.97
N ASP A 97 -9.65 -21.73 -0.30
CA ASP A 97 -10.50 -22.72 -0.96
C ASP A 97 -9.80 -24.08 -1.05
N ARG A 98 -8.49 -24.08 -1.33
CA ARG A 98 -7.67 -25.30 -1.30
C ARG A 98 -7.63 -25.91 0.11
N LEU A 99 -7.40 -25.09 1.15
CA LEU A 99 -7.36 -25.58 2.54
C LEU A 99 -8.71 -26.13 2.99
N GLN A 100 -9.79 -25.48 2.58
CA GLN A 100 -11.15 -25.93 2.88
C GLN A 100 -11.47 -27.24 2.16
N SER A 101 -11.04 -27.40 0.92
CA SER A 101 -11.21 -28.65 0.17
C SER A 101 -10.48 -29.81 0.86
N VAL A 102 -9.20 -29.62 1.20
CA VAL A 102 -8.39 -30.61 1.94
C VAL A 102 -9.01 -30.95 3.31
N PHE A 103 -9.57 -29.96 3.99
CA PHE A 103 -10.25 -30.18 5.27
C PHE A 103 -11.46 -31.10 5.11
N TYR A 104 -12.34 -30.85 4.15
CA TYR A 104 -13.54 -31.67 3.97
C TYR A 104 -13.22 -33.08 3.47
N GLU A 105 -12.25 -33.21 2.56
CA GLU A 105 -11.77 -34.52 2.09
C GLU A 105 -11.30 -35.37 3.26
N MET A 106 -10.42 -34.84 4.11
CA MET A 106 -9.95 -35.60 5.27
C MET A 106 -11.03 -35.82 6.33
N LEU A 107 -12.02 -34.93 6.44
CA LEU A 107 -13.15 -35.06 7.35
C LEU A 107 -14.01 -36.28 6.98
N GLU A 108 -14.27 -36.46 5.68
CA GLU A 108 -15.02 -37.58 5.12
C GLU A 108 -14.22 -38.89 5.22
N GLU A 109 -12.95 -38.88 4.79
CA GLU A 109 -12.10 -40.07 4.79
C GLU A 109 -11.84 -40.64 6.20
N ASN A 110 -11.64 -39.77 7.19
CA ASN A 110 -11.22 -40.18 8.53
C ASN A 110 -12.38 -40.24 9.54
N ASN A 111 -13.63 -40.13 9.07
CA ASN A 111 -14.85 -40.08 9.89
C ASN A 111 -14.74 -39.04 11.01
N GLY A 112 -14.42 -37.80 10.65
CA GLY A 112 -14.33 -36.69 11.61
C GLY A 112 -13.04 -36.62 12.43
N ARG A 113 -12.10 -37.56 12.30
CA ARG A 113 -10.85 -37.57 13.08
C ARG A 113 -9.69 -36.98 12.30
N MET A 114 -8.97 -36.02 12.88
CA MET A 114 -7.87 -35.36 12.18
C MET A 114 -6.75 -34.96 13.14
N THR A 115 -5.50 -35.16 12.75
CA THR A 115 -4.33 -34.71 13.52
C THR A 115 -3.72 -33.45 12.91
N VAL A 116 -3.04 -32.65 13.73
CA VAL A 116 -2.28 -31.47 13.23
C VAL A 116 -1.25 -31.89 12.18
N LEU A 117 -0.53 -32.98 12.43
CA LEU A 117 0.49 -33.48 11.52
C LEU A 117 -0.11 -33.95 10.19
N GLY A 118 -1.20 -34.73 10.24
CA GLY A 118 -1.88 -35.21 9.03
C GLY A 118 -2.39 -34.05 8.18
N PHE A 119 -3.03 -33.05 8.82
CA PHE A 119 -3.49 -31.86 8.12
C PHE A 119 -2.31 -31.05 7.55
N ALA A 120 -1.22 -30.85 8.29
CA ALA A 120 -0.03 -30.15 7.82
C ALA A 120 0.60 -30.82 6.58
N MET A 121 0.70 -32.15 6.59
CA MET A 121 1.24 -32.91 5.45
C MET A 121 0.36 -32.78 4.20
N GLN A 122 -0.96 -32.95 4.35
CA GLN A 122 -1.89 -32.92 3.22
C GLN A 122 -2.07 -31.50 2.65
N SER A 123 -2.15 -30.49 3.53
CA SER A 123 -2.30 -29.08 3.14
C SER A 123 -0.98 -28.41 2.73
N GLN A 124 0.16 -29.08 2.93
CA GLN A 124 1.51 -28.52 2.76
C GLN A 124 1.72 -27.23 3.57
N LEU A 125 1.07 -27.13 4.73
CA LEU A 125 1.21 -26.02 5.64
C LEU A 125 2.26 -26.30 6.73
N PRO A 126 2.94 -25.26 7.24
CA PRO A 126 3.70 -25.36 8.48
C PRO A 126 2.82 -25.87 9.62
N ALA A 127 3.39 -26.68 10.51
CA ALA A 127 2.64 -27.28 11.62
C ALA A 127 1.93 -26.24 12.53
N ALA A 128 2.52 -25.05 12.69
CA ALA A 128 1.92 -23.95 13.43
C ALA A 128 0.64 -23.41 12.77
N ASP A 129 0.68 -23.18 11.45
CA ASP A 129 -0.46 -22.67 10.68
C ASP A 129 -1.58 -23.71 10.58
N ALA A 130 -1.20 -24.98 10.39
CA ALA A 130 -2.11 -26.12 10.42
C ALA A 130 -2.87 -26.21 11.74
N ARG A 131 -2.16 -26.10 12.88
CA ARG A 131 -2.77 -26.09 14.21
C ARG A 131 -3.74 -24.93 14.37
N GLN A 132 -3.32 -23.72 13.99
CA GLN A 132 -4.17 -22.53 14.09
C GLN A 132 -5.45 -22.67 13.25
N TYR A 133 -5.35 -23.25 12.05
CA TYR A 133 -6.49 -23.49 11.18
C TYR A 133 -7.47 -24.50 11.81
N LEU A 134 -6.96 -25.63 12.32
CA LEU A 134 -7.78 -26.63 13.00
C LEU A 134 -8.39 -26.10 14.30
N ASP A 135 -7.67 -25.31 15.09
CA ASP A 135 -8.20 -24.66 16.30
C ASP A 135 -9.37 -23.73 15.96
N LYS A 136 -9.28 -23.00 14.84
CA LYS A 136 -10.38 -22.15 14.37
C LYS A 136 -11.57 -23.00 13.94
N LYS A 137 -11.35 -24.05 13.14
CA LYS A 137 -12.41 -24.97 12.68
C LYS A 137 -13.06 -25.71 13.84
N ALA A 138 -12.27 -26.10 14.85
CA ALA A 138 -12.79 -26.74 16.05
C ALA A 138 -13.73 -25.81 16.83
N LYS A 139 -13.43 -24.51 16.91
CA LYS A 139 -14.34 -23.52 17.50
C LYS A 139 -15.60 -23.30 16.65
N GLU A 140 -15.47 -23.29 15.32
CA GLU A 140 -16.61 -23.13 14.40
C GLU A 140 -17.58 -24.32 14.45
N PHE A 141 -17.06 -25.54 14.56
CA PHE A 141 -17.84 -26.79 14.54
C PHE A 141 -18.02 -27.44 15.91
N ASN A 142 -17.63 -26.77 17.00
CA ASN A 142 -17.62 -27.33 18.37
C ASN A 142 -16.92 -28.69 18.47
N ALA A 143 -15.81 -28.86 17.74
CA ALA A 143 -15.05 -30.10 17.72
C ALA A 143 -14.33 -30.34 19.06
N ASN A 144 -14.25 -31.60 19.45
CA ASN A 144 -13.51 -32.00 20.64
C ASN A 144 -12.03 -32.19 20.27
N PHE A 145 -11.11 -31.90 21.19
CA PHE A 145 -9.68 -32.14 20.99
C PHE A 145 -9.10 -32.97 22.14
N LYS A 146 -8.24 -33.91 21.80
CA LYS A 146 -7.49 -34.72 22.76
C LYS A 146 -6.01 -34.58 22.47
N VAL A 147 -5.22 -34.45 23.52
CA VAL A 147 -3.75 -34.49 23.42
C VAL A 147 -3.33 -35.92 23.74
N SER A 148 -2.65 -36.57 22.79
CA SER A 148 -2.04 -37.89 22.97
C SER A 148 -0.93 -37.83 24.02
N GLU A 149 -0.60 -38.97 24.61
CA GLU A 149 0.55 -39.13 25.53
C GLU A 149 1.88 -38.73 24.85
N GLU A 150 1.94 -38.83 23.53
CA GLU A 150 3.08 -38.43 22.69
C GLU A 150 3.09 -36.93 22.36
N GLY A 151 2.12 -36.15 22.89
CA GLY A 151 1.98 -34.72 22.66
C GLY A 151 1.27 -34.33 21.35
N ALA A 152 0.81 -35.30 20.57
CA ALA A 152 0.05 -35.05 19.34
C ALA A 152 -1.38 -34.57 19.64
N VAL A 153 -1.85 -33.51 18.98
CA VAL A 153 -3.23 -33.02 19.11
C VAL A 153 -4.12 -33.69 18.06
N LEU A 154 -5.13 -34.42 18.53
CA LEU A 154 -6.16 -35.07 17.73
C LEU A 154 -7.47 -34.30 17.87
N TYR A 155 -8.01 -33.83 16.75
CA TYR A 155 -9.33 -33.22 16.66
C TYR A 155 -10.37 -34.26 16.25
N HIS A 156 -11.54 -34.18 16.86
CA HIS A 156 -12.71 -34.98 16.53
C HIS A 156 -13.89 -34.05 16.26
N PHE A 157 -14.31 -34.04 15.01
CA PHE A 157 -15.46 -33.32 14.50
C PHE A 157 -16.64 -34.28 14.44
N GLU A 158 -17.75 -33.92 15.08
CA GLU A 158 -19.01 -34.65 14.93
C GLU A 158 -19.58 -34.36 13.54
N ILE A 159 -19.84 -35.41 12.76
CA ILE A 159 -20.39 -35.37 11.40
C ILE A 159 -21.65 -36.22 11.31
#